data_AF-A0A0C6FWQ7-F1
#
_entry.id   AF-A0A0C6FWQ7-F1
#
_cell.length_a   1.000
_cell.length_b   1.000
_cell.length_c   1.000
_cell.angle_alpha   90.00
_cell.angle_beta   90.00
_cell.angle_gamma   90.00
#
_symmetry.space_group_name_H-M   'P 1'
#
loop_
_entity.id
_entity.type
_entity.pdbx_description
1 polymer ?
#
loop_
_entity_poly.entity_id
_entity_poly.type
_entity_poly.pdbx_seq_one_letter_code
_entity_poly.pdbx_strand_id
1 'polypeptide(L)'
;MGDADGDQARYAVPPGTLVAVAPPRSSSPSRAYAVEPDGTVAELPLAEAEDRIDPEGAGRRAWRRRTSRCGLGERPFRFDAAAGHGYEADVIYDWAGEEYVAACTRATARCVWMRAVTYEEARELGIA
;
A
#
# COMPACT_ATOMS: atom_id res chain seq x y z
N MET A 1 42.76 15.02 -7.37
CA MET A 1 41.67 14.53 -8.22
C MET A 1 41.31 13.18 -7.62
N GLY A 2 40.33 13.17 -6.71
CA GLY A 2 40.04 12.00 -5.87
C GLY A 2 39.17 11.03 -6.64
N ASP A 3 39.62 9.78 -6.75
CA ASP A 3 38.87 8.67 -7.29
C ASP A 3 37.61 8.45 -6.47
N ALA A 4 36.48 8.93 -6.98
CA ALA A 4 35.15 8.56 -6.52
C ALA A 4 34.73 7.27 -7.22
N ASP A 5 35.54 6.22 -7.11
CA ASP A 5 35.10 4.87 -7.49
C ASP A 5 34.30 4.32 -6.30
N GLY A 6 33.02 4.70 -6.28
CA GLY A 6 32.11 4.38 -5.19
C GLY A 6 32.00 2.88 -4.99
N ASP A 7 31.94 2.49 -3.72
CA ASP A 7 31.81 1.14 -3.18
C ASP A 7 30.69 0.31 -3.86
N GLN A 8 31.00 -0.30 -5.01
CA GLN A 8 30.08 -1.15 -5.76
C GLN A 8 30.30 -2.61 -5.40
N ALA A 9 29.46 -3.14 -4.53
CA ALA A 9 29.41 -4.57 -4.29
C ALA A 9 28.74 -5.30 -5.48
N ARG A 10 29.41 -6.31 -6.02
CA ARG A 10 28.88 -7.18 -7.08
C ARG A 10 28.50 -8.53 -6.49
N TYR A 11 27.27 -8.98 -6.74
CA TYR A 11 26.76 -10.25 -6.27
C TYR A 11 26.36 -11.12 -7.47
N ALA A 12 26.80 -12.38 -7.47
CA ALA A 12 26.27 -13.38 -8.40
C ALA A 12 24.98 -13.94 -7.80
N VAL A 13 23.86 -13.75 -8.49
CA VAL A 13 22.53 -14.21 -8.09
C VAL A 13 21.95 -15.13 -9.17
N PRO A 14 21.30 -16.25 -8.80
CA PRO A 14 20.75 -17.17 -9.78
C PRO A 14 19.51 -16.60 -10.48
N PRO A 15 19.19 -17.05 -11.72
CA PRO A 15 17.93 -16.74 -12.38
C PRO A 15 16.71 -17.04 -11.50
N GLY A 16 15.69 -16.19 -11.59
CA GLY A 16 14.49 -16.24 -10.74
C GLY A 16 14.65 -15.57 -9.37
N THR A 17 15.82 -15.01 -9.05
CA THR A 17 16.04 -14.29 -7.79
C THR A 17 15.44 -12.88 -7.84
N LEU A 18 14.80 -12.46 -6.74
CA LEU A 18 14.43 -11.08 -6.49
C LEU A 18 15.37 -10.44 -5.48
N VAL A 19 15.88 -9.26 -5.79
CA VAL A 19 16.79 -8.49 -4.95
C VAL A 19 16.13 -7.16 -4.62
N ALA A 20 15.84 -6.93 -3.33
CA ALA A 20 15.36 -5.65 -2.83
C ALA A 20 16.55 -4.85 -2.25
N VAL A 21 16.69 -3.60 -2.69
CA VAL A 21 17.83 -2.74 -2.31
C VAL A 21 17.33 -1.56 -1.50
N ALA A 22 17.87 -1.41 -0.30
CA ALA A 22 17.67 -0.22 0.53
C ALA A 22 18.81 0.79 0.28
N PRO A 23 18.51 2.10 0.30
CA PRO A 23 19.55 3.11 0.17
C PRO A 23 20.43 3.15 1.43
N PRO A 24 21.67 3.67 1.37
CA PRO A 24 22.66 3.57 2.47
C PRO A 24 22.22 4.11 3.84
N ARG A 25 21.17 4.93 3.89
CA ARG A 25 20.64 5.57 5.11
C ARG A 25 19.25 5.09 5.50
N SER A 26 18.79 3.97 4.94
CA SER A 26 17.49 3.39 5.23
C SER A 26 17.58 1.87 5.30
N SER A 27 16.81 1.25 6.18
CA SER A 27 16.57 -0.19 6.16
C SER A 27 15.41 -0.57 5.24
N SER A 28 14.62 0.41 4.78
CA SER A 28 13.48 0.19 3.89
C SER A 28 13.94 0.14 2.43
N PRO A 29 13.68 -0.95 1.70
CA PRO A 29 13.97 -1.02 0.27
C PRO A 29 13.28 0.11 -0.49
N SER A 30 13.97 0.65 -1.50
CA SER A 30 13.39 1.62 -2.43
C SER A 30 13.46 1.17 -3.89
N ARG A 31 14.22 0.11 -4.18
CA ARG A 31 14.36 -0.48 -5.50
C ARG A 31 14.28 -2.00 -5.40
N ALA A 32 13.79 -2.62 -6.47
CA ALA A 32 13.78 -4.07 -6.60
C ALA A 32 14.25 -4.47 -8.00
N TYR A 33 14.96 -5.59 -8.06
CA TYR A 33 15.49 -6.17 -9.28
C TYR A 33 15.10 -7.64 -9.38
N ALA A 34 14.72 -8.08 -10.57
CA ALA A 34 14.49 -9.48 -10.89
C ALA A 34 15.62 -9.97 -11.80
N VAL A 35 16.16 -11.14 -11.50
CA VAL A 35 17.01 -11.88 -12.42
C VAL A 35 16.10 -12.73 -13.29
N GLU A 36 15.98 -12.37 -14.56
CA GLU A 36 15.16 -13.08 -15.54
C GLU A 36 15.75 -14.47 -15.84
N PRO A 37 14.96 -15.41 -16.39
CA PRO A 37 15.43 -16.76 -16.72
C PRO A 37 16.64 -16.82 -17.66
N ASP A 38 16.82 -15.80 -18.49
CA ASP A 38 17.96 -15.65 -19.41
C ASP A 38 19.22 -15.05 -18.73
N GLY A 39 19.15 -14.76 -17.44
CA GLY A 39 20.24 -14.19 -16.64
C GLY A 39 20.34 -12.66 -16.73
N THR A 40 19.44 -12.00 -17.45
CA THR A 40 19.36 -10.52 -17.44
C THR A 40 18.76 -10.02 -16.13
N VAL A 41 19.05 -8.76 -15.79
CA VAL A 41 18.54 -8.13 -14.56
C VAL A 41 17.66 -6.94 -14.95
N ALA A 42 16.39 -6.98 -14.53
CA ALA A 42 15.43 -5.90 -14.77
C ALA A 42 15.03 -5.24 -13.46
N GLU A 43 14.95 -3.91 -13.46
CA GLU A 43 14.33 -3.18 -12.35
C GLU A 43 12.80 -3.32 -12.44
N LEU A 44 12.16 -3.55 -11.30
CA LEU A 44 10.71 -3.62 -11.20
C LEU A 44 10.19 -2.80 -10.02
N PRO A 45 8.91 -2.39 -10.04
CA PRO A 45 8.30 -1.73 -8.91
C PRO A 45 8.42 -2.59 -7.65
N LEU A 46 8.78 -1.97 -6.52
CA LEU A 46 8.94 -2.68 -5.24
C LEU A 46 7.66 -3.43 -4.85
N ALA A 47 6.48 -2.85 -5.10
CA ALA A 47 5.21 -3.50 -4.84
C ALA A 47 5.05 -4.81 -5.62
N GLU A 48 5.50 -4.85 -6.88
CA GLU A 48 5.45 -6.05 -7.70
C GLU A 48 6.44 -7.11 -7.18
N ALA A 49 7.64 -6.69 -6.75
CA ALA A 49 8.60 -7.59 -6.14
C ALA A 49 8.07 -8.20 -4.82
N GLU A 50 7.46 -7.40 -3.95
CA GLU A 50 6.80 -7.86 -2.73
C GLU A 50 5.70 -8.88 -3.03
N ASP A 51 4.89 -8.62 -4.07
CA ASP A 51 3.79 -9.50 -4.46
C ASP A 51 4.28 -10.81 -5.11
N ARG A 52 5.47 -10.82 -5.73
CA ARG A 52 6.13 -12.06 -6.17
C ARG A 52 6.74 -12.85 -5.00
N ILE A 53 7.27 -12.17 -3.98
CA ILE A 53 7.87 -12.81 -2.78
C ILE A 53 6.79 -13.42 -1.89
N ASP A 54 5.68 -12.70 -1.70
CA ASP A 54 4.55 -13.11 -0.87
C ASP A 54 3.24 -12.93 -1.66
N PRO A 55 2.89 -13.88 -2.54
CA PRO A 55 1.67 -13.80 -3.33
C PRO A 55 0.40 -13.78 -2.48
N GLU A 56 0.40 -14.47 -1.33
CA GLU A 56 -0.76 -14.56 -0.44
C GLU A 56 -1.08 -13.21 0.23
N GLY A 57 -0.05 -12.41 0.52
CA GLY A 57 -0.21 -11.07 1.07
C GLY A 57 -0.53 -9.96 0.05
N ALA A 58 -0.53 -10.26 -1.25
CA ALA A 58 -0.66 -9.25 -2.30
C ALA A 58 -1.98 -8.48 -2.22
N GLY A 59 -3.10 -9.19 -2.02
CA GLY A 59 -4.42 -8.58 -1.87
C GLY A 59 -4.50 -7.61 -0.69
N ARG A 60 -3.99 -8.02 0.48
CA ARG A 60 -3.95 -7.17 1.68
C ARG A 60 -3.09 -5.92 1.47
N ARG A 61 -1.92 -6.05 0.85
CA ARG A 61 -1.04 -4.91 0.55
C ARG A 61 -1.68 -3.97 -0.47
N ALA A 62 -2.29 -4.49 -1.52
CA ALA A 62 -3.02 -3.71 -2.51
C ALA A 62 -4.16 -2.91 -1.86
N TRP A 63 -4.96 -3.56 -1.01
CA TRP A 63 -6.03 -2.90 -0.26
C TRP A 63 -5.51 -1.80 0.66
N ARG A 64 -4.45 -2.07 1.44
CA ARG A 64 -3.81 -1.07 2.29
C ARG A 64 -3.30 0.13 1.49
N ARG A 65 -2.70 -0.10 0.32
CA ARG A 65 -2.26 0.99 -0.59
C ARG A 65 -3.45 1.82 -1.06
N ARG A 66 -4.56 1.18 -1.42
CA ARG A 66 -5.82 1.84 -1.82
C ARG A 66 -6.36 2.74 -0.71
N THR A 67 -6.60 2.20 0.48
CA THR A 67 -7.16 2.97 1.61
C THR A 67 -6.22 4.09 2.09
N SER A 68 -4.91 3.88 2.03
CA SER A 68 -3.92 4.91 2.38
C SER A 68 -3.95 6.11 1.43
N ARG A 69 -4.20 5.90 0.13
CA ARG A 69 -4.34 7.00 -0.85
C ARG A 69 -5.57 7.87 -0.56
N CYS A 70 -6.59 7.30 0.06
CA CYS A 70 -7.78 8.00 0.51
C CYS A 70 -7.58 8.79 1.81
N GLY A 71 -6.37 8.77 2.39
CA GLY A 71 -6.06 9.40 3.68
C GLY A 71 -6.69 8.69 4.87
N LEU A 72 -7.10 7.42 4.70
CA LEU A 72 -7.73 6.62 5.74
C LEU A 72 -6.73 5.64 6.36
N GLY A 73 -6.92 5.37 7.65
CA GLY A 73 -6.21 4.34 8.39
C GLY A 73 -7.15 3.55 9.28
N GLU A 74 -6.63 2.58 10.02
CA GLU A 74 -7.43 1.72 10.91
C GLU A 74 -8.15 2.51 12.01
N ARG A 75 -7.52 3.59 12.49
CA ARG A 75 -8.10 4.44 13.52
C ARG A 75 -9.07 5.44 12.90
N PRO A 76 -10.27 5.61 13.47
CA PRO A 76 -11.20 6.62 13.00
C PRO A 76 -10.60 8.02 13.07
N PHE A 77 -10.71 8.76 11.97
CA PHE A 77 -10.31 10.16 11.88
C PHE A 77 -11.54 11.04 11.70
N ARG A 78 -11.54 12.21 12.36
CA ARG A 78 -12.66 13.17 12.28
C ARG A 78 -12.53 14.02 11.03
N PHE A 79 -13.62 14.11 10.27
CA PHE A 79 -13.78 15.02 9.15
C PHE A 79 -14.96 15.96 9.43
N ASP A 80 -14.84 17.21 9.01
CA ASP A 80 -15.96 18.14 9.02
C ASP A 80 -16.88 17.85 7.82
N ALA A 81 -18.18 17.98 8.06
CA ALA A 81 -19.22 17.67 7.08
C ALA A 81 -20.26 18.79 7.03
N ALA A 82 -20.85 18.99 5.85
CA ALA A 82 -21.97 19.91 5.68
C ALA A 82 -23.18 19.47 6.51
N ALA A 83 -24.06 20.40 6.90
CA ALA A 83 -25.33 20.01 7.50
C ALA A 83 -26.13 19.17 6.50
N GLY A 84 -26.74 18.08 6.97
CA GLY A 84 -27.51 17.18 6.13
C GLY A 84 -26.65 16.30 5.22
N HIS A 85 -25.39 16.02 5.58
CA HIS A 85 -24.46 15.20 4.79
C HIS A 85 -24.90 13.74 4.54
N GLY A 86 -25.89 13.21 5.28
CA GLY A 86 -26.45 11.87 5.03
C GLY A 86 -25.53 10.69 5.36
N TYR A 87 -24.46 10.91 6.13
CA TYR A 87 -23.60 9.82 6.62
C TYR A 87 -24.21 9.26 7.90
N GLU A 88 -24.24 7.95 7.99
CA GLU A 88 -24.78 7.17 9.09
C GLU A 88 -23.65 6.37 9.74
N ALA A 89 -23.72 6.21 11.05
CA ALA A 89 -22.77 5.36 11.76
C ALA A 89 -22.96 3.89 11.34
N ASP A 90 -21.87 3.15 11.35
CA ASP A 90 -21.75 1.74 10.98
C ASP A 90 -22.09 1.43 9.51
N VAL A 91 -22.04 2.44 8.65
CA VAL A 91 -22.22 2.31 7.18
C VAL A 91 -20.88 2.52 6.45
N ILE A 92 -20.70 1.78 5.36
CA ILE A 92 -19.52 1.86 4.48
C ILE A 92 -19.87 2.69 3.24
N TYR A 93 -18.96 3.59 2.89
CA TYR A 93 -19.11 4.56 1.81
C TYR A 93 -17.93 4.56 0.86
N ASP A 94 -18.21 5.03 -0.36
CA ASP A 94 -17.19 5.52 -1.29
C ASP A 94 -16.51 6.75 -0.69
N TRP A 95 -15.20 6.88 -0.91
CA TRP A 95 -14.43 7.98 -0.36
C TRP A 95 -13.22 8.33 -1.20
N ALA A 96 -13.01 9.63 -1.43
CA ALA A 96 -11.89 10.15 -2.22
C ALA A 96 -11.74 9.49 -3.62
N GLY A 97 -12.86 9.14 -4.25
CA GLY A 97 -12.89 8.51 -5.58
C GLY A 97 -12.68 6.99 -5.57
N GLU A 98 -12.62 6.36 -4.41
CA GLU A 98 -12.49 4.90 -4.26
C GLU A 98 -13.76 4.31 -3.64
N GLU A 99 -14.22 3.20 -4.21
CA GLU A 99 -15.46 2.55 -3.81
C GLU A 99 -15.34 1.80 -2.48
N TYR A 100 -16.30 1.99 -1.58
CA TYR A 100 -16.47 1.27 -0.33
C TYR A 100 -15.21 1.14 0.56
N VAL A 101 -14.37 2.17 0.61
CA VAL A 101 -13.12 2.16 1.38
C VAL A 101 -13.26 2.78 2.78
N ALA A 102 -14.36 3.48 3.07
CA ALA A 102 -14.55 4.24 4.31
C ALA A 102 -15.68 3.68 5.16
N ALA A 103 -15.37 3.20 6.37
CA ALA A 103 -16.37 2.86 7.37
C ALA A 103 -16.64 4.06 8.29
N CYS A 104 -17.88 4.53 8.33
CA CYS A 104 -18.30 5.57 9.25
C CYS A 104 -18.54 4.98 10.63
N THR A 105 -17.74 5.35 11.61
CA THR A 105 -17.88 4.86 13.00
C THR A 105 -18.76 5.76 13.85
N ARG A 106 -18.96 7.00 13.41
CA ARG A 106 -19.78 7.99 14.10
C ARG A 106 -20.13 9.11 13.14
N ALA A 107 -21.38 9.55 13.19
CA ALA A 107 -21.86 10.75 12.52
C ALA A 107 -22.54 11.70 13.52
N THR A 108 -22.35 13.00 13.35
CA THR A 108 -23.08 14.07 14.04
C THR A 108 -23.55 15.08 13.00
N ALA A 109 -24.34 16.09 13.38
CA ALA A 109 -24.89 17.06 12.43
C ALA A 109 -23.86 17.81 11.57
N ARG A 110 -22.58 17.83 11.95
CA ARG A 110 -21.51 18.59 11.28
C ARG A 110 -20.18 17.85 11.17
N CYS A 111 -20.08 16.62 11.66
CA CYS A 111 -18.82 15.88 11.68
C CYS A 111 -19.06 14.39 11.48
N VAL A 112 -18.09 13.74 10.85
CA VAL A 112 -18.07 12.28 10.68
C VAL A 112 -16.72 11.71 11.08
N TRP A 113 -16.71 10.48 11.56
CA TRP A 113 -15.50 9.75 11.90
C TRP A 113 -15.36 8.55 10.99
N MET A 114 -14.41 8.63 10.05
CA MET A 114 -14.18 7.59 9.07
C MET A 114 -12.90 6.84 9.40
N ARG A 115 -12.92 5.51 9.27
CA ARG A 115 -11.72 4.68 9.21
C ARG A 115 -11.66 3.96 7.87
N ALA A 116 -10.49 3.44 7.54
CA ALA A 116 -10.36 2.49 6.45
C ALA A 116 -11.17 1.22 6.78
N VAL A 117 -11.89 0.73 5.78
CA VAL A 117 -12.41 -0.65 5.78
C VAL A 117 -11.20 -1.61 5.78
N THR A 118 -11.21 -2.60 6.66
CA THR A 118 -10.14 -3.60 6.73
C THR A 118 -10.18 -4.52 5.52
N TYR A 119 -9.09 -5.23 5.24
CA TYR A 119 -9.07 -6.16 4.11
C TYR A 119 -10.08 -7.31 4.32
N GLU A 120 -10.21 -7.79 5.55
CA GLU A 120 -11.16 -8.81 5.96
C GLU A 120 -12.61 -8.37 5.72
N GLU A 121 -12.98 -7.17 6.19
CA GLU A 121 -14.32 -6.62 5.95
C GLU A 121 -14.58 -6.45 4.45
N ALA A 122 -13.59 -5.97 3.68
CA ALA A 122 -13.73 -5.81 2.24
C ALA A 122 -13.95 -7.15 1.52
N ARG A 123 -13.29 -8.23 1.99
CA ARG A 123 -13.51 -9.59 1.48
C ARG A 123 -14.90 -10.12 1.82
N GLU A 124 -15.37 -9.90 3.05
CA GLU A 124 -16.71 -10.33 3.47
C GLU A 124 -17.81 -9.66 2.64
N LEU A 125 -17.56 -8.42 2.19
CA LEU A 125 -18.45 -7.66 1.32
C LEU A 125 -18.29 -7.98 -0.17
N GLY A 126 -17.30 -8.81 -0.55
CA GLY A 126 -17.03 -9.18 -1.95
C GLY A 126 -16.39 -8.07 -2.79
N ILE A 127 -15.72 -7.10 -2.15
CA ILE A 127 -15.11 -5.93 -2.79
C ILE A 127 -13.59 -6.13 -3.00
N ALA A 128 -12.99 -7.08 -2.27
CA ALA A 128 -11.56 -7.37 -2.27
C ALA A 128 -11.24 -8.88 -2.22
#